data_AF-A0A1W6BV35-F1
#
_entry.id   AF-A0A1W6BV35-F1
#
_cell.length_a   1.000
_cell.length_b   1.000
_cell.length_c   1.000
_cell.angle_alpha   90.00
_cell.angle_beta   90.00
_cell.angle_gamma   90.00
#
_symmetry.space_group_name_H-M   'P 1'
#
loop_
_entity.id
_entity.type
_entity.pdbx_description
1 polymer ?
#
loop_
_entity_poly.entity_id
_entity_poly.type
_entity_poly.pdbx_seq_one_letter_code
_entity_poly.pdbx_strand_id
1 'polypeptide(L)'
;MDREKKEFIDPFSTQEDEAALKALESEIAQASQSLESDFAKFASGKIDERMEELFFENKEEFFKQVLQWQNEFLGDYRSKIQKRDALNNDIQIKKSFSAIEAAQKAFEEAHPDVDVEELLDFYQQDLPPRLKNELDKAKPQDFFELLLEYFSKASDRAQNAEKQEQTGLPKRLEGTSSGVQENDSGDDLVTNRY
;
A
#
# COMPACT_ATOMS: atom_id res chain seq x y z
N MET A 1 -39.93 -2.99 28.47
CA MET A 1 -39.33 -2.34 27.28
C MET A 1 -37.86 -2.67 27.31
N ASP A 2 -37.52 -3.87 26.84
CA ASP A 2 -36.14 -4.29 26.68
C ASP A 2 -35.57 -3.55 25.48
N ARG A 3 -34.69 -2.59 25.74
CA ARG A 3 -33.87 -1.99 24.68
C ARG A 3 -32.90 -3.07 24.26
N GLU A 4 -33.16 -3.67 23.10
CA GLU A 4 -32.17 -4.45 22.36
C GLU A 4 -30.88 -3.63 22.30
N LYS A 5 -29.87 -4.05 23.06
CA LYS A 5 -28.50 -3.62 22.84
C LYS A 5 -28.13 -4.21 21.49
N LYS A 6 -28.29 -3.43 20.40
CA LYS A 6 -27.57 -3.71 19.16
C LYS A 6 -26.10 -3.74 19.56
N GLU A 7 -25.51 -4.94 19.60
CA GLU A 7 -24.07 -5.09 19.73
C GLU A 7 -23.45 -4.26 18.60
N PHE A 8 -22.68 -3.25 18.99
CA PHE A 8 -21.86 -2.54 18.05
C PHE A 8 -20.77 -3.52 17.63
N ILE A 9 -20.93 -4.10 16.45
CA ILE A 9 -19.91 -4.95 15.83
C ILE A 9 -18.93 -3.98 15.18
N ASP A 10 -17.75 -3.84 15.77
CA ASP A 10 -16.64 -3.12 15.14
C ASP A 10 -16.28 -3.86 13.82
N PRO A 11 -16.48 -3.23 12.64
CA PRO A 11 -16.23 -3.87 11.36
C PRO A 11 -14.76 -4.20 11.12
N PHE A 12 -13.84 -3.62 11.91
CA PHE A 12 -12.41 -3.84 11.83
C PHE A 12 -11.86 -4.72 12.96
N SER A 13 -12.73 -5.28 13.81
CA SER A 13 -12.30 -6.23 14.85
C SER A 13 -11.58 -7.43 14.22
N THR A 14 -10.41 -7.76 14.77
CA THR A 14 -9.56 -8.88 14.33
C THR A 14 -9.51 -10.03 15.33
N GLN A 15 -10.28 -9.96 16.43
CA GLN A 15 -10.14 -10.91 17.54
C GLN A 15 -10.40 -12.37 17.12
N GLU A 16 -11.48 -12.62 16.39
CA GLU A 16 -11.83 -13.96 15.92
C GLU A 16 -10.83 -14.45 14.86
N ASP A 17 -10.44 -13.56 13.94
CA ASP A 17 -9.48 -13.86 12.88
C ASP A 17 -8.10 -14.22 13.47
N GLU A 18 -7.63 -13.52 14.50
CA GLU A 18 -6.37 -13.81 15.18
C GLU A 18 -6.41 -15.15 15.91
N ALA A 19 -7.54 -15.50 16.53
CA ALA A 19 -7.73 -16.80 17.15
C ALA A 19 -7.70 -17.92 16.10
N ALA A 20 -8.37 -17.72 14.97
CA ALA A 20 -8.36 -18.65 13.84
C ALA A 20 -6.96 -18.79 13.22
N LEU A 21 -6.23 -17.67 13.05
CA LEU A 21 -4.86 -17.68 12.53
C LEU A 21 -3.94 -18.50 13.44
N LYS A 22 -3.99 -18.26 14.76
CA LYS A 22 -3.19 -19.01 15.73
C LYS A 22 -3.49 -20.51 15.72
N ALA A 23 -4.76 -20.88 15.61
CA ALA A 23 -5.16 -22.27 15.48
C ALA A 23 -4.58 -22.90 14.20
N LEU A 24 -4.72 -22.20 13.07
CA LEU A 24 -4.20 -22.66 11.78
C LEU A 24 -2.67 -22.77 11.75
N GLU A 25 -1.96 -21.81 12.36
CA GLU A 25 -0.49 -21.87 12.52
C GLU A 25 -0.07 -23.08 13.35
N SER A 26 -0.83 -23.41 14.40
CA SER A 26 -0.58 -24.59 15.23
C SER A 26 -0.79 -25.88 14.44
N GLU A 27 -1.86 -25.97 13.65
CA GLU A 27 -2.12 -27.11 12.76
C GLU A 27 -1.01 -27.29 11.72
N ILE A 28 -0.58 -26.21 11.08
CA ILE A 28 0.52 -26.22 10.10
C ILE A 28 1.82 -26.67 10.77
N ALA A 29 2.12 -26.17 11.98
CA ALA A 29 3.31 -26.57 12.73
C ALA A 29 3.28 -28.06 13.06
N GLN A 30 2.15 -28.58 13.55
CA GLN A 30 1.99 -30.00 13.83
C GLN A 30 2.13 -30.86 12.55
N ALA A 31 1.47 -30.47 11.45
CA ALA A 31 1.58 -31.18 10.18
C ALA A 31 3.02 -31.16 9.62
N SER A 32 3.75 -30.07 9.82
CA SER A 32 5.14 -29.95 9.37
C SER A 32 6.10 -30.90 10.10
N GLN A 33 5.84 -31.20 11.38
CA GLN A 33 6.70 -32.08 12.19
C GLN A 33 6.64 -33.55 11.75
N SER A 34 5.48 -34.01 11.26
CA SER A 34 5.31 -35.39 10.80
C SER A 34 5.39 -35.54 9.28
N LEU A 35 5.51 -34.43 8.54
CA LEU A 35 5.37 -34.34 7.09
C LEU A 35 6.19 -35.39 6.33
N GLU A 36 7.49 -35.48 6.62
CA GLU A 36 8.39 -36.41 5.94
C GLU A 36 8.05 -37.86 6.27
N SER A 37 7.74 -38.15 7.53
CA SER A 37 7.38 -39.51 7.97
C SER A 37 6.04 -39.97 7.39
N ASP A 38 5.07 -39.07 7.28
CA ASP A 38 3.75 -39.36 6.76
C ASP A 38 3.79 -39.49 5.24
N PHE A 39 4.60 -38.65 4.57
CA PHE A 39 4.89 -38.82 3.15
C PHE A 39 5.59 -40.16 2.88
N ALA A 40 6.58 -40.56 3.69
CA ALA A 40 7.27 -41.83 3.52
C ALA A 40 6.29 -43.02 3.63
N LYS A 41 5.38 -43.01 4.62
CA LYS A 41 4.32 -44.03 4.76
C LYS A 41 3.37 -44.03 3.58
N PHE A 42 2.94 -42.85 3.12
CA PHE A 42 2.06 -42.69 1.97
C PHE A 42 2.71 -43.23 0.70
N ALA A 43 3.95 -42.84 0.43
CA ALA A 43 4.71 -43.25 -0.75
C ALA A 43 5.03 -44.75 -0.72
N SER A 44 5.43 -45.30 0.43
CA SER A 44 5.72 -46.73 0.56
C SER A 44 4.50 -47.60 0.27
N GLY A 45 3.30 -47.14 0.63
CA GLY A 45 2.05 -47.84 0.32
C GLY A 45 1.68 -47.85 -1.17
N LYS A 46 2.35 -47.04 -2.00
CA LYS A 46 2.17 -46.99 -3.46
C LYS A 46 3.28 -47.70 -4.24
N ILE A 47 4.31 -48.24 -3.58
CA ILE A 47 5.35 -49.03 -4.24
C ILE A 47 4.79 -50.42 -4.52
N ASP A 48 4.55 -50.70 -5.80
CA ASP A 48 4.15 -52.00 -6.33
C ASP A 48 5.27 -52.61 -7.20
N GLU A 49 5.04 -53.81 -7.75
CA GLU A 49 6.03 -54.50 -8.60
C GLU A 49 6.50 -53.64 -9.78
N ARG A 50 5.61 -52.84 -10.38
CA ARG A 50 5.95 -51.92 -11.47
C ARG A 50 6.90 -50.84 -11.00
N MET A 51 6.67 -50.29 -9.81
CA MET A 51 7.55 -49.27 -9.22
C MET A 51 8.91 -49.85 -8.84
N GLU A 52 8.96 -51.09 -8.35
CA GLU A 52 10.23 -51.78 -8.11
C GLU A 52 11.00 -52.00 -9.43
N GLU A 53 10.33 -52.43 -10.50
CA GLU A 53 10.95 -52.53 -11.83
C GLU A 53 11.50 -51.18 -12.29
N LEU A 54 10.71 -50.10 -12.17
CA LEU A 54 11.18 -48.74 -12.50
C LEU A 54 12.41 -48.36 -11.68
N PHE A 55 12.51 -48.75 -10.41
CA PHE A 55 13.69 -48.45 -9.59
C PHE A 55 14.98 -49.10 -10.12
N PHE A 56 14.89 -50.29 -10.71
CA PHE A 56 16.04 -51.01 -11.26
C PHE A 56 16.34 -50.63 -12.71
N GLU A 57 15.30 -50.55 -13.54
CA GLU A 57 15.41 -50.40 -15.00
C GLU A 57 15.37 -48.93 -15.45
N ASN A 58 14.64 -48.05 -14.75
CA ASN A 58 14.48 -46.64 -15.13
C ASN A 58 14.28 -45.70 -13.92
N LYS A 59 15.39 -45.40 -13.23
CA LYS A 59 15.41 -44.57 -12.02
C LYS A 59 14.84 -43.17 -12.21
N GLU A 60 14.99 -42.58 -13.40
CA GLU A 60 14.47 -41.25 -13.68
C GLU A 60 12.94 -41.25 -13.60
N GLU A 61 12.31 -42.22 -14.25
CA GLU A 61 10.85 -42.35 -14.24
C GLU A 61 10.31 -42.72 -12.85
N PHE A 62 11.04 -43.56 -12.11
CA PHE A 62 10.75 -43.82 -10.70
C PHE A 62 10.67 -42.52 -9.88
N PHE A 63 11.70 -41.66 -9.94
CA PHE A 63 11.71 -40.42 -9.18
C PHE A 63 10.66 -39.41 -9.67
N LYS A 64 10.34 -39.35 -10.97
CA LYS A 64 9.22 -38.55 -11.47
C LYS A 64 7.90 -38.97 -10.83
N GLN A 65 7.65 -40.27 -10.70
CA GLN A 65 6.44 -40.77 -10.08
C GLN A 65 6.37 -40.43 -8.58
N VAL A 66 7.50 -40.55 -7.86
CA VAL A 66 7.59 -40.15 -6.44
C VAL A 66 7.33 -38.65 -6.26
N LEU A 67 7.85 -37.81 -7.15
CA LEU A 67 7.60 -36.36 -7.12
C LEU A 67 6.12 -36.01 -7.40
N GLN A 68 5.45 -36.77 -8.27
CA GLN A 68 4.00 -36.60 -8.47
C GLN A 68 3.22 -36.91 -7.19
N TRP A 69 3.56 -38.00 -6.50
CA TRP A 69 2.94 -38.34 -5.22
C TRP A 69 3.24 -37.31 -4.13
N GLN A 70 4.46 -36.76 -4.11
CA GLN A 70 4.79 -35.66 -3.21
C GLN A 70 3.89 -34.45 -3.46
N ASN A 71 3.67 -34.08 -4.72
CA ASN A 71 2.77 -32.97 -5.05
C ASN A 71 1.31 -33.24 -4.67
N GLU A 72 0.82 -34.47 -4.87
CA GLU A 72 -0.51 -34.91 -4.43
C GLU A 72 -0.64 -34.82 -2.90
N PHE A 73 0.32 -35.39 -2.17
CA PHE A 73 0.35 -35.42 -0.72
C PHE A 73 0.40 -34.01 -0.10
N LEU A 74 1.19 -33.11 -0.68
CA LEU A 74 1.34 -31.74 -0.19
C LEU A 74 0.15 -30.83 -0.51
N GLY A 75 -0.89 -31.31 -1.22
CA GLY A 75 -2.03 -30.50 -1.63
C GLY A 75 -2.79 -29.84 -0.48
N ASP A 76 -3.15 -30.60 0.56
CA ASP A 76 -3.84 -30.07 1.74
C ASP A 76 -2.93 -29.11 2.52
N TYR A 77 -1.67 -29.49 2.74
CA TYR A 77 -0.69 -28.67 3.44
C TYR A 77 -0.49 -27.30 2.78
N ARG A 78 -0.34 -27.27 1.44
CA ARG A 78 -0.27 -26.03 0.65
C ARG A 78 -1.54 -25.19 0.78
N SER A 79 -2.70 -25.83 0.79
CA SER A 79 -4.00 -25.14 0.96
C SER A 79 -4.12 -24.49 2.34
N LYS A 80 -3.63 -25.15 3.41
CA LYS A 80 -3.59 -24.55 4.77
C LYS A 80 -2.66 -23.34 4.83
N ILE A 81 -1.48 -23.44 4.20
CA ILE A 81 -0.54 -22.31 4.08
C ILE A 81 -1.20 -21.13 3.37
N GLN A 82 -1.88 -21.36 2.24
CA GLN A 82 -2.58 -20.31 1.51
C GLN A 82 -3.67 -19.64 2.35
N LYS A 83 -4.45 -20.42 3.10
CA LYS A 83 -5.47 -19.89 4.03
C LYS A 83 -4.85 -19.04 5.13
N ARG A 84 -3.72 -19.47 5.71
CA ARG A 84 -2.97 -18.71 6.71
C ARG A 84 -2.55 -17.35 6.14
N ASP A 85 -1.97 -17.35 4.94
CA ASP A 85 -1.48 -16.12 4.31
C ASP A 85 -2.61 -15.16 3.98
N ALA A 86 -3.73 -15.67 3.46
CA ALA A 86 -4.92 -14.89 3.21
C ALA A 86 -5.47 -14.27 4.51
N LEU A 87 -5.66 -15.08 5.56
CA LEU A 87 -6.18 -14.61 6.85
C LEU A 87 -5.26 -13.59 7.51
N ASN A 88 -3.94 -13.81 7.45
CA ASN A 88 -2.97 -12.85 7.96
C ASN A 88 -3.04 -11.53 7.20
N ASN A 89 -3.16 -11.55 5.88
CA ASN A 89 -3.35 -10.34 5.07
C ASN A 89 -4.65 -9.61 5.45
N ASP A 90 -5.76 -10.34 5.60
CA ASP A 90 -7.05 -9.75 5.98
C ASP A 90 -6.96 -9.07 7.37
N ILE A 91 -6.28 -9.69 8.33
CA ILE A 91 -6.01 -9.10 9.65
C ILE A 91 -5.19 -7.81 9.51
N GLN A 92 -4.12 -7.82 8.69
CA GLN A 92 -3.30 -6.61 8.50
C GLN A 92 -4.11 -5.48 7.86
N ILE A 93 -4.95 -5.79 6.88
CA ILE A 93 -5.84 -4.82 6.23
C ILE A 93 -6.81 -4.22 7.26
N LYS A 94 -7.50 -5.06 8.04
CA LYS A 94 -8.42 -4.61 9.09
C LYS A 94 -7.74 -3.73 10.14
N LYS A 95 -6.55 -4.13 10.61
CA LYS A 95 -5.75 -3.33 11.55
C LYS A 95 -5.34 -1.98 10.96
N SER A 96 -4.98 -1.94 9.69
CA SER A 96 -4.66 -0.68 9.01
C SER A 96 -5.87 0.25 8.98
N PHE A 97 -7.06 -0.26 8.64
CA PHE A 97 -8.27 0.55 8.64
C PHE A 97 -8.65 1.04 10.04
N SER A 98 -8.60 0.15 11.04
CA SER A 98 -8.84 0.52 12.45
C SER A 98 -7.88 1.61 12.92
N ALA A 99 -6.59 1.53 12.55
CA ALA A 99 -5.60 2.54 12.89
C ALA A 99 -5.86 3.90 12.23
N ILE A 100 -6.33 3.90 10.98
CA ILE A 100 -6.72 5.13 10.26
C ILE A 100 -7.96 5.75 10.93
N GLU A 101 -8.99 4.96 11.21
CA GLU A 101 -10.21 5.45 11.87
C GLU A 101 -9.91 6.02 13.26
N ALA A 102 -9.06 5.35 14.04
CA ALA A 102 -8.63 5.83 15.34
C ALA A 102 -7.83 7.14 15.25
N ALA A 103 -6.95 7.27 14.25
CA ALA A 103 -6.18 8.49 14.03
C ALA A 103 -7.07 9.65 13.60
N GLN A 104 -8.05 9.42 12.71
CA GLN A 104 -9.03 10.43 12.31
C GLN A 104 -9.81 10.94 13.52
N LYS A 105 -10.38 10.04 14.33
CA LYS A 105 -11.13 10.43 15.54
C LYS A 105 -10.27 11.21 16.52
N ALA A 106 -9.04 10.77 16.77
CA ALA A 106 -8.11 11.48 17.65
C ALA A 106 -7.77 12.88 17.12
N PHE A 107 -7.65 13.05 15.80
CA PHE A 107 -7.43 14.33 15.17
C PHE A 107 -8.66 15.24 15.28
N GLU A 108 -9.87 14.73 15.00
CA GLU A 108 -11.13 15.47 15.16
C GLU A 108 -11.36 15.94 16.61
N GLU A 109 -10.97 15.12 17.60
CA GLU A 109 -11.01 15.50 19.01
C GLU A 109 -10.00 16.60 19.37
N ALA A 110 -8.82 16.59 18.74
CA ALA A 110 -7.76 17.57 18.98
C ALA A 110 -7.99 18.90 18.24
N HIS A 111 -8.61 18.87 17.06
CA HIS A 111 -8.84 20.01 16.17
C HIS A 111 -10.33 20.14 15.81
N PRO A 112 -11.20 20.46 16.78
CA PRO A 112 -12.65 20.51 16.57
C PRO A 112 -13.09 21.64 15.61
N ASP A 113 -12.20 22.58 15.32
CA ASP A 113 -12.40 23.71 14.41
C ASP A 113 -11.93 23.41 12.97
N VAL A 114 -11.29 22.27 12.73
CA VAL A 114 -10.79 21.86 11.42
C VAL A 114 -11.81 20.96 10.72
N ASP A 115 -12.13 21.29 9.48
CA ASP A 115 -12.95 20.43 8.63
C ASP A 115 -12.08 19.33 7.99
N VAL A 116 -12.24 18.09 8.47
CA VAL A 116 -11.49 16.93 7.96
C VAL A 116 -11.86 16.61 6.51
N GLU A 117 -13.09 16.86 6.09
CA GLU A 117 -13.52 16.64 4.71
C GLU A 117 -12.78 17.58 3.76
N GLU A 118 -12.65 18.86 4.14
CA GLU A 118 -11.86 19.86 3.40
C GLU A 118 -10.37 19.48 3.31
N LEU A 119 -9.77 18.98 4.41
CA LEU A 119 -8.39 18.49 4.39
C LEU A 119 -8.20 17.31 3.43
N LEU A 120 -9.13 16.35 3.44
CA LEU A 120 -9.06 15.18 2.57
C LEU A 120 -9.26 15.56 1.10
N ASP A 121 -10.12 16.53 0.80
CA ASP A 121 -10.26 17.09 -0.54
C ASP A 121 -8.98 17.76 -1.01
N PHE A 122 -8.34 18.56 -0.16
CA PHE A 122 -7.02 19.14 -0.46
C PHE A 122 -5.97 18.05 -0.76
N TYR A 123 -5.92 16.97 0.02
CA TYR A 123 -5.04 15.83 -0.24
C TYR A 123 -5.31 15.14 -1.61
N GLN A 124 -6.58 15.04 -2.00
CA GLN A 124 -6.96 14.39 -3.24
C GLN A 124 -6.73 15.25 -4.47
N GLN A 125 -7.02 16.55 -4.38
CA GLN A 125 -7.17 17.43 -5.53
C GLN A 125 -5.99 18.41 -5.70
N ASP A 126 -5.50 18.96 -4.59
CA ASP A 126 -4.59 20.12 -4.62
C ASP A 126 -3.17 19.81 -4.14
N LEU A 127 -2.98 18.70 -3.42
CA LEU A 127 -1.67 18.34 -2.86
C LEU A 127 -0.70 17.89 -3.96
N PRO A 128 0.48 18.53 -4.09
CA PRO A 128 1.47 18.15 -5.09
C PRO A 128 1.93 16.69 -4.94
N PRO A 129 2.18 15.95 -6.04
CA PRO A 129 2.51 14.52 -6.00
C PRO A 129 3.69 14.16 -5.09
N ARG A 130 4.68 15.06 -4.97
CA ARG A 130 5.84 14.85 -4.08
C ARG A 130 5.44 14.80 -2.61
N LEU A 131 4.60 15.74 -2.17
CA LEU A 131 4.12 15.80 -0.78
C LEU A 131 3.11 14.69 -0.51
N LYS A 132 2.28 14.35 -1.50
CA LYS A 132 1.38 13.19 -1.43
C LYS A 132 2.13 11.90 -1.15
N ASN A 133 3.19 11.62 -1.91
CA ASN A 133 4.06 10.45 -1.69
C ASN A 133 4.77 10.42 -0.32
N GLU A 134 4.94 11.58 0.31
CA GLU A 134 5.50 11.69 1.67
C GLU A 134 4.42 11.35 2.71
N LEU A 135 3.22 11.91 2.56
CA LEU A 135 2.04 11.58 3.37
C LEU A 135 1.65 10.11 3.27
N ASP A 136 1.69 9.52 2.08
CA ASP A 136 1.33 8.12 1.85
C ASP A 136 2.22 7.12 2.60
N LYS A 137 3.40 7.58 3.06
CA LYS A 137 4.34 6.80 3.87
C LYS A 137 4.29 7.16 5.34
N ALA A 138 3.56 8.22 5.70
CA ALA A 138 3.40 8.63 7.07
C ALA A 138 2.61 7.58 7.85
N LYS A 139 2.85 7.51 9.16
CA LYS A 139 2.02 6.67 10.02
C LYS A 139 0.62 7.29 10.11
N PRO A 140 -0.44 6.49 10.31
CA PRO A 140 -1.80 7.02 10.44
C PRO A 140 -1.92 8.16 11.46
N GLN A 141 -1.19 8.09 12.57
CA GLN A 141 -1.20 9.10 13.63
C GLN A 141 -0.61 10.45 13.20
N ASP A 142 0.33 10.45 12.27
CA ASP A 142 1.02 11.66 11.80
C ASP A 142 0.36 12.25 10.55
N PHE A 143 -0.47 11.46 9.85
CA PHE A 143 -1.04 11.82 8.54
C PHE A 143 -1.85 13.12 8.58
N PHE A 144 -2.83 13.22 9.49
CA PHE A 144 -3.74 14.35 9.55
C PHE A 144 -3.05 15.64 10.03
N GLU A 145 -2.09 15.54 10.94
CA GLU A 145 -1.29 16.67 11.41
C GLU A 145 -0.41 17.25 10.29
N LEU A 146 0.28 16.38 9.53
CA LEU A 146 1.08 16.80 8.38
C LEU A 146 0.21 17.39 7.27
N LEU A 147 -0.98 16.81 7.05
CA LEU A 147 -1.95 17.33 6.08
C LEU A 147 -2.41 18.74 6.46
N LEU A 148 -2.74 18.97 7.72
CA LEU A 148 -3.11 20.28 8.25
C LEU A 148 -1.97 21.30 8.12
N GLU A 149 -0.71 20.89 8.37
CA GLU A 149 0.46 21.74 8.18
C GLU A 149 0.63 22.18 6.71
N TYR A 150 0.39 21.27 5.76
CA TYR A 150 0.46 21.59 4.35
C TYR A 150 -0.71 22.46 3.89
N PHE A 151 -1.91 22.18 4.40
CA PHE A 151 -3.11 22.97 4.13
C PHE A 151 -2.96 24.42 4.63
N SER A 152 -2.57 24.61 5.89
CA SER A 152 -2.35 25.95 6.47
C SER A 152 -1.29 26.75 5.71
N LYS A 153 -0.15 26.13 5.35
CA LYS A 153 0.89 26.78 4.52
C LYS A 153 0.39 27.17 3.12
N ALA A 154 -0.49 26.38 2.53
CA ALA A 154 -1.07 26.68 1.22
C ALA A 154 -2.06 27.86 1.33
N SER A 155 -2.93 27.84 2.35
CA SER A 155 -3.88 28.92 2.65
C SER A 155 -3.19 30.23 2.98
N ASP A 156 -2.11 30.21 3.77
CA ASP A 156 -1.30 31.39 4.08
C ASP A 156 -0.65 31.97 2.83
N ARG A 157 -0.20 31.14 1.88
CA ARG A 157 0.37 31.61 0.62
C ARG A 157 -0.69 32.23 -0.30
N ALA A 158 -1.89 31.64 -0.37
CA ALA A 158 -3.00 32.17 -1.15
C ALA A 158 -3.43 33.56 -0.62
N GLN A 159 -3.61 33.70 0.69
CA GLN A 159 -3.99 34.96 1.31
C GLN A 159 -2.91 36.05 1.22
N ASN A 160 -1.62 35.67 1.21
CA ASN A 160 -0.52 36.63 1.04
C ASN A 160 -0.27 37.01 -0.44
N ALA A 161 -0.58 36.13 -1.40
CA ALA A 161 -0.51 36.42 -2.82
C ALA A 161 -1.59 37.43 -3.24
N GLU A 162 -2.82 37.29 -2.73
CA GLU A 162 -3.91 38.26 -2.98
C GLU A 162 -3.62 39.64 -2.36
N LYS A 163 -2.91 39.71 -1.23
CA LYS A 163 -2.45 40.98 -0.63
C LYS A 163 -1.34 41.67 -1.43
N GLN A 164 -0.51 40.92 -2.16
CA GLN A 164 0.55 41.51 -3.00
C GLN A 164 0.06 42.02 -4.36
N GLU A 165 -1.07 41.53 -4.89
CA GLU A 165 -1.66 42.09 -6.11
C GLU A 165 -2.38 43.44 -5.90
N GLN A 166 -2.72 43.82 -4.66
CA GLN A 166 -3.31 45.13 -4.36
C GLN A 166 -2.30 46.26 -4.09
N THR A 167 -1.01 45.95 -3.93
CA THR A 167 0.04 46.96 -3.69
C THR A 167 1.19 46.84 -4.69
N GLY A 168 0.99 47.41 -5.88
CA GLY A 168 2.10 47.82 -6.74
C GLY A 168 2.08 47.24 -8.15
N LEU A 169 1.22 47.77 -9.01
CA LEU A 169 1.53 47.89 -10.43
C LEU A 169 2.42 49.14 -10.62
N PRO A 170 3.73 49.03 -10.91
CA PRO A 170 4.38 50.08 -11.67
C PRO A 170 3.87 49.98 -13.12
N LYS A 171 3.23 51.07 -13.57
CA LYS A 171 2.75 51.29 -14.94
C LYS A 171 3.79 50.82 -15.97
N ARG A 172 3.32 50.11 -17.01
CA ARG A 172 4.04 49.99 -18.28
C ARG A 172 4.44 51.39 -18.75
N LEU A 173 5.74 51.65 -18.86
CA LEU A 173 6.27 52.78 -19.60
C LEU A 173 5.89 52.57 -21.08
N GLU A 174 4.99 53.41 -21.58
CA GLU A 174 4.80 53.60 -23.02
C GLU A 174 6.14 54.03 -23.62
N GLY A 175 6.73 53.17 -24.44
CA GLY A 175 7.90 53.51 -25.23
C GLY A 175 7.50 54.58 -26.24
N THR A 176 7.99 55.80 -26.03
CA THR A 176 7.91 56.89 -27.00
C THR A 176 8.69 56.51 -28.25
N SER A 177 7.99 56.40 -29.37
CA SER A 177 8.56 56.29 -30.70
C SER A 177 9.23 57.62 -31.08
N SER A 178 10.55 57.62 -31.13
CA SER A 178 11.32 58.61 -31.90
C SER A 178 12.11 57.85 -32.95
N GLY A 179 11.60 57.85 -34.17
CA GLY A 179 12.35 57.39 -35.33
C GLY A 179 13.44 58.39 -35.69
N VAL A 180 14.65 57.89 -35.92
CA VAL A 180 15.58 58.41 -36.94
C VAL A 180 16.30 57.21 -37.57
N GLN A 181 16.33 57.25 -38.89
CA GLN A 181 16.86 56.30 -39.87
C GLN A 181 18.39 56.38 -40.03
N GLU A 182 18.95 55.26 -40.54
CA GLU A 182 20.19 55.14 -41.36
C GLU A 182 21.54 55.32 -40.63
N ASN A 183 22.61 54.58 -40.89
CA ASN A 183 22.94 53.54 -41.88
C ASN A 183 24.21 52.79 -41.40
N ASP A 184 24.51 51.68 -42.08
CA ASP A 184 25.86 51.14 -42.35
C ASP A 184 26.36 49.89 -41.59
N SER A 185 26.31 48.78 -42.34
CA SER A 185 27.31 47.71 -42.50
C SER A 185 27.88 46.90 -41.32
N GLY A 186 27.59 45.59 -41.35
CA GLY A 186 28.64 44.57 -41.38
C GLY A 186 28.81 43.67 -40.14
N ASP A 187 29.04 42.38 -40.43
CA ASP A 187 29.57 41.30 -39.58
C ASP A 187 28.59 40.67 -38.58
N ASP A 188 27.95 39.55 -38.93
CA ASP A 188 28.47 38.17 -38.97
C ASP A 188 28.87 37.63 -37.59
N LEU A 189 28.14 36.59 -37.15
CA LEU A 189 28.68 35.30 -36.72
C LEU A 189 27.64 34.51 -35.93
N VAL A 190 27.01 33.60 -36.67
CA VAL A 190 26.38 32.38 -36.15
C VAL A 190 27.49 31.44 -35.69
N THR A 191 27.46 30.97 -34.43
CA THR A 191 28.08 29.67 -34.11
C THR A 191 27.26 28.90 -33.09
N ASN A 192 26.55 27.90 -33.61
CA ASN A 192 26.28 26.64 -32.91
C ASN A 192 27.58 26.05 -32.37
N ARG A 193 27.54 25.44 -31.19
CA ARG A 193 28.41 24.31 -30.86
C ARG A 193 27.61 23.21 -30.16
N TYR A 194 27.91 22.00 -30.64
CA TYR A 194 27.51 20.69 -30.15
C TYR A 194 27.68 20.51 -28.65
#